data_AF-A0ABD2JNZ1-F1
#
_entry.id   AF-A0ABD2JNZ1-F1
#
_cell.length_a   1.000
_cell.length_b   1.000
_cell.length_c   1.000
_cell.angle_alpha   90.00
_cell.angle_beta   90.00
_cell.angle_gamma   90.00
#
_symmetry.space_group_name_H-M   'P 1'
#
loop_
_entity.id
_entity.type
_entity.pdbx_description
1 polymer ?
#
loop_
_entity_poly.entity_id
_entity_poly.type
_entity_poly.pdbx_seq_one_letter_code
_entity_poly.pdbx_strand_id
1 'polypeptide(L)'
;MDDSAFFKLKENYRDATAAGQKWNLVRGTARDDIACNNVMVALDRLIDVPQAPDKKAICVLANYRAGSKEGVGTVVFQQKEGEDVRVKVEISGLGPDQQHALTINQFGDLSVGNFHSTGKHFSHVGQKHGPPEAVSRHVGDLGNITADPKGVAKRNWSDKVISLYGQNNIIGRSVAVHARKDDFGEGTQDVIRSRESGNAGPILSCGVIGLAFDTNMSTRSEDFQREFLLELTQAYRAAETTETWNMVVGCANGNTKCGALIKALQQLMELPVHPQQCDSGPRKAVCLLVCPKQKDTKGTITFKQETRDTSVTISGNLSGLSGSTQHGFTIHEFGDLSGDYETVRGHFNPTNQVHGGPEDIVRHVGDLGNIDGGSTNFPSIVNKTNGLISLFDGFNNVIGRALVVHQFRDDLGRGVGDDQSESQRTGNAGGAIALGVIGIADVGASLAIAPKGAFSTRSPQIRCSPAVRD
;
A
#
# COMPACT_ATOMS: atom_id res chain seq x y z
N MET A 1 -11.88 -5.30 0.47
CA MET A 1 -11.48 -6.68 0.79
C MET A 1 -9.97 -6.77 0.98
N ASP A 2 -9.50 -7.14 2.17
CA ASP A 2 -8.12 -7.58 2.33
C ASP A 2 -7.96 -8.98 1.71
N ASP A 3 -6.82 -9.28 1.09
CA ASP A 3 -6.54 -10.59 0.49
C ASP A 3 -6.82 -11.75 1.47
N SER A 4 -6.54 -11.56 2.77
CA SER A 4 -6.77 -12.61 3.77
C SER A 4 -8.25 -12.93 3.99
N ALA A 5 -9.18 -11.98 3.80
CA ALA A 5 -10.62 -12.23 3.89
C ALA A 5 -11.11 -13.12 2.73
N PHE A 6 -10.57 -12.88 1.53
CA PHE A 6 -10.81 -13.72 0.36
C PHE A 6 -10.29 -15.14 0.57
N PHE A 7 -9.05 -15.30 1.04
CA PHE A 7 -8.46 -16.61 1.30
C PHE A 7 -9.08 -17.33 2.50
N LYS A 8 -9.57 -16.60 3.52
CA LYS A 8 -10.37 -17.20 4.60
C LYS A 8 -11.72 -17.70 4.10
N LEU A 9 -12.40 -16.96 3.21
CA LEU A 9 -13.64 -17.44 2.59
C LEU A 9 -13.39 -18.76 1.84
N LYS A 10 -12.30 -18.80 1.07
CA LYS A 10 -11.83 -19.99 0.38
C LYS A 10 -11.58 -21.18 1.30
N GLU A 11 -10.77 -21.01 2.33
CA GLU A 11 -10.45 -22.10 3.27
C GLU A 11 -11.70 -22.62 3.96
N ASN A 12 -12.56 -21.72 4.44
CA ASN A 12 -13.82 -22.10 5.08
C ASN A 12 -14.76 -22.86 4.14
N TYR A 13 -14.84 -22.44 2.88
CA TYR A 13 -15.65 -23.12 1.86
C TYR A 13 -15.08 -24.50 1.53
N ARG A 14 -13.76 -24.60 1.28
CA ARG A 14 -13.06 -25.86 1.00
C ARG A 14 -13.24 -26.86 2.13
N ASP A 15 -12.98 -26.44 3.37
CA ASP A 15 -13.04 -27.31 4.55
C ASP A 15 -14.47 -27.84 4.80
N ALA A 16 -15.48 -27.04 4.47
CA ALA A 16 -16.87 -27.44 4.60
C ALA A 16 -17.33 -28.40 3.49
N THR A 17 -16.89 -28.17 2.24
CA THR A 17 -17.12 -29.10 1.13
C THR A 17 -16.42 -30.45 1.37
N ALA A 18 -15.20 -30.42 1.92
CA ALA A 18 -14.47 -31.62 2.34
C ALA A 18 -15.20 -32.40 3.46
N ALA A 19 -15.99 -31.72 4.29
CA ALA A 19 -16.85 -32.33 5.31
C ALA A 19 -18.18 -32.89 4.76
N GLY A 20 -18.38 -32.90 3.44
CA GLY A 20 -19.58 -33.46 2.79
C GLY A 20 -20.82 -32.57 2.89
N GLN A 21 -20.66 -31.29 3.23
CA GLN A 21 -21.78 -30.35 3.32
C GLN A 21 -22.26 -29.96 1.91
N LYS A 22 -23.57 -30.06 1.67
CA LYS A 22 -24.20 -29.60 0.44
C LYS A 22 -24.77 -28.20 0.65
N TRP A 23 -24.34 -27.27 -0.19
CA TRP A 23 -24.70 -25.86 -0.15
C TRP A 23 -25.84 -25.58 -1.13
N ASN A 24 -26.86 -24.84 -0.68
CA ASN A 24 -27.91 -24.32 -1.55
C ASN A 24 -28.13 -22.84 -1.25
N LEU A 25 -28.14 -22.00 -2.28
CA LEU A 25 -28.54 -20.60 -2.16
C LEU A 25 -30.04 -20.51 -2.49
N VAL A 26 -30.84 -19.87 -1.64
CA VAL A 26 -32.31 -19.83 -1.79
C VAL A 26 -32.77 -18.37 -1.86
N ARG A 27 -33.64 -18.07 -2.82
CA ARG A 27 -34.27 -16.76 -2.96
C ARG A 27 -35.71 -16.85 -2.47
N GLY A 28 -36.04 -16.16 -1.37
CA GLY A 28 -37.36 -16.30 -0.72
C GLY A 28 -37.63 -17.76 -0.30
N THR A 29 -38.67 -18.38 -0.86
CA THR A 29 -39.01 -19.80 -0.68
C THR A 29 -38.62 -20.70 -1.86
N ALA A 30 -38.08 -20.13 -2.95
CA ALA A 30 -37.77 -20.85 -4.17
C ALA A 30 -36.31 -21.35 -4.18
N ARG A 31 -36.13 -22.66 -4.38
CA ARG A 31 -34.84 -23.35 -4.33
C ARG A 31 -34.02 -23.29 -5.62
N ASP A 32 -34.62 -22.88 -6.74
CA ASP A 32 -34.04 -23.02 -8.09
C ASP A 32 -34.09 -21.69 -8.87
N ASP A 33 -33.37 -20.67 -8.39
CA ASP A 33 -33.11 -19.45 -9.17
C ASP A 33 -31.80 -19.61 -9.97
N ILE A 34 -31.81 -19.26 -11.25
CA ILE A 34 -30.61 -19.24 -12.11
C ILE A 34 -29.50 -18.38 -11.48
N ALA A 35 -29.85 -17.29 -10.82
CA ALA A 35 -28.89 -16.45 -10.11
C ALA A 35 -28.29 -17.16 -8.88
N CYS A 36 -29.07 -17.97 -8.16
CA CYS A 36 -28.56 -18.81 -7.08
C CYS A 36 -27.55 -19.85 -7.57
N ASN A 37 -27.84 -20.51 -8.70
CA ASN A 37 -26.94 -21.48 -9.31
C ASN A 37 -25.65 -20.82 -9.80
N ASN A 38 -25.73 -19.60 -10.38
CA ASN A 38 -24.54 -18.89 -10.84
C ASN A 38 -23.62 -18.47 -9.68
N VAL A 39 -24.17 -18.06 -8.54
CA VAL A 39 -23.37 -17.78 -7.32
C VAL A 39 -22.75 -19.05 -6.77
N MET A 40 -23.48 -20.18 -6.75
CA MET A 40 -22.94 -21.47 -6.29
C MET A 40 -21.83 -21.99 -7.21
N VAL A 41 -21.98 -21.84 -8.53
CA VAL A 41 -20.94 -22.17 -9.53
C VAL A 41 -19.71 -21.28 -9.36
N ALA A 42 -19.89 -19.99 -9.07
CA ALA A 42 -18.77 -19.10 -8.75
C ALA A 42 -18.05 -19.57 -7.47
N LEU A 43 -18.80 -19.88 -6.39
CA LEU A 43 -18.24 -20.39 -5.14
C LEU A 43 -17.52 -21.74 -5.28
N ASP A 44 -17.99 -22.64 -6.14
CA ASP A 44 -17.29 -23.92 -6.43
C ASP A 44 -15.91 -23.69 -7.06
N ARG A 45 -15.78 -22.67 -7.93
CA ARG A 45 -14.48 -22.27 -8.51
C ARG A 45 -13.51 -21.68 -7.47
N LEU A 46 -14.02 -21.24 -6.33
CA LEU A 46 -13.22 -20.68 -5.24
C LEU A 46 -12.25 -21.73 -4.65
N ILE A 47 -12.60 -23.03 -4.73
CA ILE A 47 -11.73 -24.14 -4.31
C ILE A 47 -10.46 -24.21 -5.18
N ASP A 48 -10.57 -23.89 -6.47
CA ASP A 48 -9.50 -23.96 -7.46
C ASP A 48 -8.65 -22.69 -7.55
N VAL A 49 -8.96 -21.64 -6.78
CA VAL A 49 -8.12 -20.43 -6.69
C VAL A 49 -6.70 -20.88 -6.28
N PRO A 50 -5.62 -20.31 -6.83
CA PRO A 50 -4.29 -20.40 -6.22
C PRO A 50 -4.25 -19.80 -4.79
N GLN A 51 -3.14 -19.91 -4.05
CA GLN A 51 -2.92 -19.09 -2.84
C GLN A 51 -2.83 -17.59 -3.22
N ALA A 52 -2.80 -16.64 -2.26
CA ALA A 52 -2.57 -15.24 -2.60
C ALA A 52 -1.35 -15.09 -3.50
N PRO A 53 -1.39 -14.14 -4.45
CA PRO A 53 -0.19 -13.82 -5.21
C PRO A 53 0.92 -13.55 -4.22
N ASP A 54 2.07 -14.16 -4.43
CA ASP A 54 3.27 -13.77 -3.71
C ASP A 54 3.41 -12.25 -3.82
N LYS A 55 3.85 -11.61 -2.73
CA LYS A 55 4.04 -10.16 -2.70
C LYS A 55 5.51 -9.84 -2.60
N LYS A 56 5.89 -8.79 -3.31
CA LYS A 56 7.17 -8.13 -3.17
C LYS A 56 6.92 -6.67 -2.81
N ALA A 57 7.77 -6.17 -1.91
CA ALA A 57 7.79 -4.78 -1.54
C ALA A 57 9.23 -4.28 -1.49
N ILE A 58 9.40 -2.98 -1.63
CA ILE A 58 10.71 -2.33 -1.57
C ILE A 58 10.60 -1.00 -0.85
N CYS A 59 11.62 -0.69 -0.08
CA CYS A 59 11.83 0.61 0.52
C CYS A 59 13.14 1.18 -0.02
N VAL A 60 13.07 2.39 -0.57
CA VAL A 60 14.25 3.17 -0.97
C VAL A 60 14.54 4.18 0.13
N LEU A 61 15.67 3.99 0.81
CA LEU A 61 16.07 4.81 1.95
C LEU A 61 16.69 6.11 1.45
N ALA A 62 16.14 7.22 1.91
CA ALA A 62 16.61 8.57 1.62
C ALA A 62 17.00 9.31 2.90
N ASN A 63 17.95 10.24 2.75
CA ASN A 63 18.41 11.14 3.81
C ASN A 63 18.03 12.58 3.45
N TYR A 64 17.48 13.34 4.41
CA TYR A 64 17.09 14.75 4.20
C TYR A 64 18.25 15.75 4.32
N ARG A 65 19.43 15.30 4.72
CA ARG A 65 20.63 16.14 4.75
C ARG A 65 21.15 16.32 3.33
N ALA A 66 21.04 17.53 2.81
CA ALA A 66 21.48 17.87 1.46
C ALA A 66 22.94 17.45 1.20
N GLY A 67 23.15 16.66 0.16
CA GLY A 67 24.48 16.16 -0.23
C GLY A 67 24.97 14.96 0.58
N SER A 68 24.27 14.59 1.66
CA SER A 68 24.60 13.39 2.44
C SER A 68 24.18 12.13 1.68
N LYS A 69 25.06 11.12 1.70
CA LYS A 69 24.76 9.75 1.28
C LYS A 69 24.69 8.81 2.49
N GLU A 70 24.55 9.36 3.69
CA GLU A 70 24.54 8.58 4.93
C GLU A 70 23.27 7.74 5.02
N GLY A 71 23.44 6.42 5.12
CA GLY A 71 22.38 5.43 5.27
C GLY A 71 21.49 5.22 4.03
N VAL A 72 21.91 5.62 2.83
CA VAL A 72 21.09 5.45 1.61
C VAL A 72 21.24 4.05 1.03
N GLY A 73 20.15 3.51 0.48
CA GLY A 73 20.14 2.14 -0.04
C GLY A 73 18.72 1.60 -0.23
N THR A 74 18.60 0.28 -0.33
CA THR A 74 17.31 -0.39 -0.49
C THR A 74 17.10 -1.51 0.53
N VAL A 75 15.83 -1.72 0.87
CA VAL A 75 15.36 -2.88 1.62
C VAL A 75 14.25 -3.54 0.83
N VAL A 76 14.43 -4.81 0.47
CA VAL A 76 13.49 -5.59 -0.33
C VAL A 76 12.86 -6.66 0.56
N PHE A 77 11.55 -6.80 0.44
CA PHE A 77 10.73 -7.77 1.14
C PHE A 77 10.07 -8.69 0.11
N GLN A 78 10.09 -10.00 0.34
CA GLN A 78 9.40 -10.97 -0.50
C GLN A 78 8.69 -11.98 0.39
N GLN A 79 7.40 -12.22 0.13
CA GLN A 79 6.61 -13.14 0.92
C GLN A 79 5.58 -13.87 0.05
N LYS A 80 5.69 -15.19 0.05
CA LYS A 80 4.60 -16.08 -0.35
C LYS A 80 3.61 -16.18 0.81
N GLU A 81 2.31 -16.16 0.52
CA GLU A 81 1.30 -16.18 1.58
C GLU A 81 1.48 -17.37 2.54
N GLY A 82 1.42 -17.07 3.84
CA GLY A 82 1.61 -18.05 4.90
C GLY A 82 3.08 -18.39 5.23
N GLU A 83 4.04 -17.86 4.47
CA GLU A 83 5.48 -18.05 4.73
C GLU A 83 6.11 -16.82 5.43
N ASP A 84 7.32 -17.01 5.96
CA ASP A 84 8.13 -15.93 6.54
C ASP A 84 8.51 -14.89 5.47
N VAL A 85 8.64 -13.62 5.87
CA VAL A 85 9.09 -12.56 4.95
C VAL A 85 10.60 -12.65 4.78
N ARG A 86 11.07 -12.86 3.54
CA ARG A 86 12.48 -12.71 3.19
C ARG A 86 12.82 -11.22 3.08
N VAL A 87 13.81 -10.78 3.85
CA VAL A 87 14.30 -9.40 3.90
C VAL A 87 15.73 -9.35 3.36
N LYS A 88 15.95 -8.52 2.35
CA LYS A 88 17.27 -8.24 1.79
C LYS A 88 17.57 -6.75 1.92
N VAL A 89 18.70 -6.42 2.55
CA VAL A 89 19.18 -5.02 2.67
C VAL A 89 20.46 -4.83 1.89
N GLU A 90 20.58 -3.66 1.28
CA GLU A 90 21.83 -3.13 0.74
C GLU A 90 21.88 -1.63 1.03
N ILE A 91 22.66 -1.24 2.04
CA ILE A 91 22.68 0.12 2.59
C ILE A 91 24.12 0.61 2.65
N SER A 92 24.36 1.85 2.25
CA SER A 92 25.69 2.45 2.14
C SER A 92 25.80 3.76 2.93
N GLY A 93 27.03 4.24 3.10
CA GLY A 93 27.31 5.48 3.83
C GLY A 93 27.08 5.37 5.34
N LEU A 94 27.18 4.16 5.88
CA LEU A 94 27.13 3.88 7.32
C LEU A 94 28.50 4.04 7.96
N GLY A 95 28.55 4.06 9.30
CA GLY A 95 29.82 4.05 10.02
C GLY A 95 30.60 2.75 9.73
N PRO A 96 31.86 2.81 9.27
CA PRO A 96 32.65 1.60 9.01
C PRO A 96 32.76 0.71 10.24
N ASP A 97 32.57 -0.59 10.06
CA ASP A 97 32.62 -1.61 11.12
C ASP A 97 31.65 -1.36 12.30
N GLN A 98 30.59 -0.58 12.07
CA GLN A 98 29.57 -0.28 13.07
C GLN A 98 28.27 -1.05 12.83
N GLN A 99 27.54 -1.27 13.93
CA GLN A 99 26.19 -1.78 13.91
C GLN A 99 25.18 -0.63 13.96
N HIS A 100 24.11 -0.79 13.19
CA HIS A 100 23.01 0.17 13.07
C HIS A 100 21.69 -0.57 13.27
N ALA A 101 20.78 -0.01 14.08
CA ALA A 101 19.44 -0.55 14.19
C ALA A 101 18.66 -0.34 12.89
N LEU A 102 17.85 -1.32 12.52
CA LEU A 102 16.91 -1.28 11.40
C LEU A 102 15.51 -1.55 11.97
N THR A 103 14.57 -0.66 11.70
CA THR A 103 13.22 -0.73 12.27
C THR A 103 12.17 -0.44 11.21
N ILE A 104 10.95 -0.94 11.43
CA ILE A 104 9.76 -0.53 10.69
C ILE A 104 8.90 0.32 11.61
N ASN A 105 8.62 1.56 11.22
CA ASN A 105 7.82 2.48 12.01
C ASN A 105 6.34 2.42 11.64
N GLN A 106 5.48 2.96 12.50
CA GLN A 106 4.03 2.93 12.34
C GLN A 106 3.54 3.57 11.03
N PHE A 107 4.16 4.67 10.63
CA PHE A 107 3.68 5.51 9.53
C PHE A 107 4.70 5.60 8.40
N GLY A 108 4.20 5.60 7.17
CA GLY A 108 4.94 5.99 5.97
C GLY A 108 4.89 7.50 5.71
N ASP A 109 4.67 8.31 6.74
CA ASP A 109 4.62 9.76 6.62
C ASP A 109 6.02 10.35 6.80
N LEU A 110 6.55 10.87 5.71
CA LEU A 110 7.87 11.46 5.57
C LEU A 110 7.83 13.01 5.55
N SER A 111 6.67 13.61 5.83
CA SER A 111 6.43 15.05 5.62
C SER A 111 7.02 15.95 6.70
N VAL A 112 7.32 15.43 7.90
CA VAL A 112 7.89 16.20 9.01
C VAL A 112 9.38 15.89 9.18
N GLY A 113 10.18 16.96 9.31
CA GLY A 113 11.65 16.88 9.41
C GLY A 113 12.15 15.93 10.51
N ASN A 114 13.37 15.41 10.31
CA ASN A 114 14.00 14.38 11.15
C ASN A 114 13.15 13.10 11.31
N PHE A 115 12.26 12.81 10.34
CA PHE A 115 11.44 11.61 10.30
C PHE A 115 10.45 11.46 11.48
N HIS A 116 10.14 12.54 12.19
CA HIS A 116 9.23 12.50 13.35
C HIS A 116 7.83 11.99 13.00
N SER A 117 7.34 12.26 11.79
CA SER A 117 6.03 11.81 11.32
C SER A 117 5.94 10.30 11.08
N THR A 118 7.06 9.57 11.11
CA THR A 118 7.05 8.10 10.99
C THR A 118 6.47 7.40 12.23
N GLY A 119 6.36 8.11 13.35
CA GLY A 119 5.80 7.57 14.60
C GLY A 119 6.78 6.66 15.34
N LYS A 120 6.23 5.79 16.21
CA LYS A 120 7.02 4.78 16.94
C LYS A 120 7.27 3.55 16.06
N HIS A 121 8.00 2.56 16.58
CA HIS A 121 8.09 1.24 15.93
C HIS A 121 6.68 0.65 15.76
N PHE A 122 6.44 0.00 14.63
CA PHE A 122 5.17 -0.66 14.36
C PHE A 122 4.94 -1.79 15.37
N SER A 123 3.87 -1.68 16.15
CA SER A 123 3.57 -2.58 17.25
C SER A 123 2.06 -2.71 17.46
N HIS A 124 1.65 -3.84 18.03
CA HIS A 124 0.31 -4.03 18.58
C HIS A 124 0.27 -3.60 20.04
N VAL A 125 -0.94 -3.33 20.54
CA VAL A 125 -1.16 -2.94 21.94
C VAL A 125 -0.54 -3.98 22.89
N GLY A 126 0.31 -3.51 23.80
CA GLY A 126 0.92 -4.32 24.85
C GLY A 126 2.22 -5.03 24.47
N GLN A 127 2.66 -4.94 23.21
CA GLN A 127 4.01 -5.39 22.82
C GLN A 127 5.07 -4.44 23.40
N LYS A 128 6.24 -4.99 23.70
CA LYS A 128 7.43 -4.23 24.11
C LYS A 128 8.50 -4.40 23.04
N HIS A 129 9.44 -3.47 23.00
CA HIS A 129 10.62 -3.61 22.17
C HIS A 129 11.43 -4.85 22.57
N GLY A 130 12.05 -5.52 21.59
CA GLY A 130 12.92 -6.66 21.83
C GLY A 130 13.72 -7.11 20.61
N PRO A 131 14.61 -8.11 20.78
CA PRO A 131 15.40 -8.65 19.67
C PRO A 131 14.51 -9.40 18.67
N PRO A 132 14.94 -9.55 17.40
CA PRO A 132 14.13 -10.20 16.36
C PRO A 132 13.68 -11.63 16.67
N GLU A 133 14.44 -12.33 17.50
CA GLU A 133 14.18 -13.72 17.90
C GLU A 133 13.22 -13.82 19.10
N ALA A 134 12.85 -12.70 19.73
CA ALA A 134 11.95 -12.71 20.87
C ALA A 134 10.52 -13.10 20.50
N VAL A 135 9.89 -13.88 21.39
CA VAL A 135 8.47 -14.28 21.26
C VAL A 135 7.54 -13.06 21.29
N SER A 136 7.90 -12.04 22.07
CA SER A 136 7.20 -10.76 22.12
C SER A 136 8.20 -9.64 21.86
N ARG A 137 8.02 -8.97 20.73
CA ARG A 137 8.72 -7.76 20.27
C ARG A 137 7.71 -6.86 19.58
N HIS A 138 8.07 -5.61 19.27
CA HIS A 138 7.28 -4.88 18.28
C HIS A 138 7.36 -5.60 16.94
N VAL A 139 6.29 -5.52 16.14
CA VAL A 139 6.28 -6.08 14.78
C VAL A 139 7.43 -5.54 13.95
N GLY A 140 7.75 -4.25 14.08
CA GLY A 140 8.79 -3.57 13.33
C GLY A 140 10.22 -3.69 13.88
N ASP A 141 10.48 -4.46 14.92
CA ASP A 141 11.84 -4.62 15.47
C ASP A 141 12.67 -5.60 14.63
N LEU A 142 13.46 -5.12 13.65
CA LEU A 142 14.30 -5.98 12.79
C LEU A 142 15.74 -6.15 13.29
N GLY A 143 16.08 -5.50 14.41
CA GLY A 143 17.36 -5.59 15.09
C GLY A 143 18.48 -4.86 14.36
N ASN A 144 19.69 -5.45 14.37
CA ASN A 144 20.90 -4.78 13.89
C ASN A 144 21.36 -5.27 12.51
N ILE A 145 21.86 -4.32 11.71
CA ILE A 145 22.69 -4.57 10.53
C ILE A 145 24.12 -4.13 10.83
N THR A 146 25.11 -4.79 10.20
CA THR A 146 26.53 -4.46 10.38
C THR A 146 27.09 -3.94 9.08
N ALA A 147 27.70 -2.76 9.11
CA ALA A 147 28.41 -2.18 7.98
C ALA A 147 29.83 -2.76 7.89
N ASP A 148 30.30 -3.00 6.67
CA ASP A 148 31.67 -3.40 6.39
C ASP A 148 32.67 -2.22 6.56
N PRO A 149 33.99 -2.43 6.36
CA PRO A 149 34.98 -1.35 6.44
C PRO A 149 34.78 -0.21 5.43
N LYS A 150 33.91 -0.37 4.43
CA LYS A 150 33.54 0.65 3.44
C LYS A 150 32.24 1.36 3.81
N GLY A 151 31.64 1.05 4.96
CA GLY A 151 30.37 1.62 5.39
C GLY A 151 29.17 1.04 4.63
N VAL A 152 29.27 -0.19 4.13
CA VAL A 152 28.21 -0.88 3.39
C VAL A 152 27.67 -2.07 4.20
N ALA A 153 26.37 -2.10 4.47
CA ALA A 153 25.68 -3.21 5.09
C ALA A 153 24.89 -3.99 4.03
N LYS A 154 25.21 -5.29 3.88
CA LYS A 154 24.44 -6.24 3.07
C LYS A 154 24.04 -7.44 3.92
N ARG A 155 22.75 -7.75 3.96
CA ARG A 155 22.21 -8.89 4.73
C ARG A 155 20.98 -9.46 4.04
N ASN A 156 20.79 -10.77 4.13
CA ASN A 156 19.59 -11.47 3.72
C ASN A 156 19.16 -12.39 4.86
N TRP A 157 17.90 -12.31 5.28
CA TRP A 157 17.34 -13.15 6.35
C TRP A 157 15.82 -13.33 6.18
N SER A 158 15.22 -14.18 7.02
CA SER A 158 13.77 -14.34 7.11
C SER A 158 13.26 -13.84 8.45
N ASP A 159 12.15 -13.10 8.43
CA ASP A 159 11.45 -12.62 9.61
C ASP A 159 10.03 -13.20 9.68
N LYS A 160 9.65 -13.71 10.86
CA LYS A 160 8.40 -14.46 11.08
C LYS A 160 7.24 -13.59 11.57
N VAL A 161 7.50 -12.34 11.92
CA VAL A 161 6.52 -11.47 12.58
C VAL A 161 5.98 -10.43 11.61
N ILE A 162 6.83 -9.77 10.82
CA ILE A 162 6.36 -8.88 9.77
C ILE A 162 5.59 -9.66 8.69
N SER A 163 4.71 -8.98 7.97
CA SER A 163 3.96 -9.56 6.86
C SER A 163 3.70 -8.51 5.78
N LEU A 164 3.46 -8.95 4.54
CA LEU A 164 2.94 -8.16 3.43
C LEU A 164 1.40 -8.32 3.29
N TYR A 165 0.78 -9.00 4.26
CA TYR A 165 -0.65 -9.27 4.33
C TYR A 165 -1.18 -9.09 5.76
N GLY A 166 -2.49 -8.84 5.87
CA GLY A 166 -3.22 -8.90 7.13
C GLY A 166 -2.73 -7.91 8.19
N GLN A 167 -2.89 -8.28 9.46
CA GLN A 167 -2.71 -7.35 10.59
C GLN A 167 -1.25 -6.89 10.77
N ASN A 168 -0.27 -7.70 10.37
CA ASN A 168 1.15 -7.36 10.43
C ASN A 168 1.67 -6.73 9.13
N ASN A 169 0.76 -6.30 8.25
CA ASN A 169 1.12 -5.68 6.98
C ASN A 169 2.02 -4.45 7.17
N ILE A 170 3.17 -4.46 6.50
CA ILE A 170 4.16 -3.39 6.52
C ILE A 170 4.09 -2.47 5.28
N ILE A 171 3.29 -2.81 4.26
CA ILE A 171 3.14 -1.98 3.07
C ILE A 171 2.57 -0.61 3.45
N GLY A 172 3.17 0.46 2.92
CA GLY A 172 2.82 1.84 3.24
C GLY A 172 3.34 2.34 4.60
N ARG A 173 4.04 1.51 5.37
CA ARG A 173 4.81 1.95 6.55
C ARG A 173 6.19 2.42 6.12
N SER A 174 7.07 2.74 7.08
CA SER A 174 8.43 3.17 6.76
C SER A 174 9.50 2.27 7.38
N VAL A 175 10.64 2.14 6.69
CA VAL A 175 11.87 1.56 7.25
C VAL A 175 12.76 2.69 7.70
N ALA A 176 13.35 2.58 8.89
CA ALA A 176 14.31 3.54 9.43
C ALA A 176 15.65 2.86 9.75
N VAL A 177 16.75 3.54 9.40
CA VAL A 177 18.11 3.17 9.82
C VAL A 177 18.56 4.14 10.88
N HIS A 178 19.02 3.64 12.02
CA HIS A 178 19.43 4.48 13.15
C HIS A 178 20.94 4.70 13.23
N ALA A 179 21.33 5.76 13.94
CA ALA A 179 22.73 6.14 14.09
C ALA A 179 23.56 5.15 14.92
N ARG A 180 22.93 4.37 15.80
CA ARG A 180 23.58 3.41 16.67
C ARG A 180 22.89 2.05 16.58
N LYS A 181 23.57 1.05 17.14
CA LYS A 181 23.00 -0.27 17.36
C LYS A 181 21.82 -0.20 18.33
N ASP A 182 20.90 -1.13 18.10
CA ASP A 182 19.85 -1.52 19.00
C ASP A 182 20.44 -2.27 20.21
N ASP A 183 20.00 -1.92 21.42
CA ASP A 183 20.31 -2.60 22.68
C ASP A 183 19.26 -3.65 23.09
N PHE A 184 18.26 -3.89 22.25
CA PHE A 184 17.21 -4.90 22.39
C PHE A 184 16.34 -4.76 23.64
N GLY A 185 16.28 -3.57 24.24
CA GLY A 185 15.51 -3.34 25.46
C GLY A 185 16.29 -3.65 26.75
N GLU A 186 17.61 -3.91 26.64
CA GLU A 186 18.49 -4.29 27.75
C GLU A 186 19.39 -3.15 28.26
N GLY A 187 19.23 -1.94 27.72
CA GLY A 187 19.97 -0.76 28.13
C GLY A 187 19.70 -0.33 29.57
N THR A 188 20.76 -0.07 30.32
CA THR A 188 20.69 0.28 31.75
C THR A 188 20.76 1.77 32.04
N GLN A 189 21.23 2.59 31.08
CA GLN A 189 21.38 4.04 31.27
C GLN A 189 20.05 4.79 31.08
N ASP A 190 19.37 4.51 29.97
CA ASP A 190 18.02 5.02 29.69
C ASP A 190 17.09 3.83 29.43
N VAL A 191 16.58 3.27 30.53
CA VAL A 191 15.75 2.06 30.52
C VAL A 191 14.42 2.30 29.79
N ILE A 192 13.88 3.52 29.85
CA ILE A 192 12.61 3.85 29.18
C ILE A 192 12.84 3.83 27.67
N ARG A 193 13.82 4.57 27.16
CA ARG A 193 14.12 4.58 25.72
C ARG A 193 14.61 3.25 25.21
N SER A 194 15.34 2.48 26.02
CA SER A 194 15.73 1.10 25.68
C SER A 194 14.49 0.26 25.39
N ARG A 195 13.52 0.23 26.31
CA ARG A 195 12.28 -0.55 26.17
C ARG A 195 11.32 -0.04 25.09
N GLU A 196 11.50 1.18 24.60
CA GLU A 196 10.69 1.75 23.52
C GLU A 196 11.35 1.64 22.14
N SER A 197 12.69 1.73 22.06
CA SER A 197 13.41 1.99 20.80
C SER A 197 14.83 1.42 20.73
N GLY A 198 15.26 0.64 21.72
CA GLY A 198 16.59 0.04 21.70
C GLY A 198 17.75 1.02 21.88
N ASN A 199 17.50 2.24 22.37
CA ASN A 199 18.47 3.34 22.45
C ASN A 199 19.25 3.63 21.14
N ALA A 200 18.69 3.26 19.99
CA ALA A 200 19.34 3.31 18.69
C ALA A 200 19.70 4.74 18.22
N GLY A 201 19.15 5.77 18.87
CA GLY A 201 19.46 7.17 18.58
C GLY A 201 18.72 7.68 17.34
N PRO A 202 19.14 8.83 16.78
CA PRO A 202 18.43 9.46 15.68
C PRO A 202 18.42 8.59 14.41
N ILE A 203 17.37 8.74 13.61
CA ILE A 203 17.24 8.10 12.31
C ILE A 203 18.18 8.81 11.32
N LEU A 204 19.07 8.04 10.69
CA LEU A 204 19.98 8.50 9.63
C LEU A 204 19.24 8.67 8.30
N SER A 205 18.44 7.67 7.95
CA SER A 205 17.70 7.59 6.70
C SER A 205 16.40 6.83 6.89
N CYS A 206 15.43 7.12 6.02
CA CYS A 206 14.13 6.48 6.06
C CYS A 206 13.52 6.42 4.65
N GLY A 207 12.57 5.52 4.45
CA GLY A 207 11.81 5.39 3.22
C GLY A 207 10.48 4.70 3.47
N VAL A 208 9.51 4.93 2.60
CA VAL A 208 8.20 4.26 2.64
C VAL A 208 8.32 2.91 1.92
N ILE A 209 7.70 1.88 2.49
CA ILE A 209 7.63 0.54 1.90
C ILE A 209 6.53 0.54 0.83
N GLY A 210 6.94 0.52 -0.44
CA GLY A 210 6.04 0.43 -1.59
C GLY A 210 5.88 -1.00 -2.09
N LEU A 211 4.74 -1.30 -2.71
CA LEU A 211 4.54 -2.49 -3.52
C LEU A 211 5.57 -2.51 -4.66
N ALA A 212 6.13 -3.67 -4.98
CA ALA A 212 7.10 -3.82 -6.04
C ALA A 212 6.75 -5.00 -6.94
N PHE A 213 7.10 -4.86 -8.22
CA PHE A 213 6.88 -5.92 -9.19
C PHE A 213 7.92 -7.03 -9.06
N ASP A 214 7.49 -8.27 -9.26
CA ASP A 214 8.35 -9.44 -9.36
C ASP A 214 7.97 -10.26 -10.61
N THR A 215 8.89 -10.37 -11.56
CA THR A 215 8.68 -11.12 -12.81
C THR A 215 8.48 -12.61 -12.57
N ASN A 216 8.88 -13.13 -11.41
CA ASN A 216 8.73 -14.54 -11.06
C ASN A 216 7.45 -14.83 -10.27
N MET A 217 6.66 -13.82 -9.96
CA MET A 217 5.38 -13.98 -9.25
C MET A 217 4.26 -14.20 -10.26
N SER A 218 3.48 -15.25 -10.05
CA SER A 218 2.36 -15.63 -10.92
C SER A 218 1.24 -14.59 -10.84
N THR A 219 0.96 -13.86 -11.93
CA THR A 219 -0.21 -12.97 -12.05
C THR A 219 -1.54 -13.73 -12.03
N ARG A 220 -1.50 -15.06 -12.20
CA ARG A 220 -2.67 -15.94 -12.33
C ARG A 220 -3.64 -15.87 -11.15
N SER A 221 -3.18 -15.55 -9.94
CA SER A 221 -4.05 -15.40 -8.77
C SER A 221 -4.77 -14.05 -8.73
N GLU A 222 -4.13 -12.96 -9.17
CA GLU A 222 -4.75 -11.63 -9.28
C GLU A 222 -5.78 -11.61 -10.42
N ASP A 223 -5.43 -12.19 -11.57
CA ASP A 223 -6.34 -12.36 -12.71
C ASP A 223 -7.57 -13.21 -12.33
N PHE A 224 -7.36 -14.30 -11.58
CA PHE A 224 -8.47 -15.14 -11.09
C PHE A 224 -9.34 -14.44 -10.05
N GLN A 225 -8.75 -13.77 -9.04
CA GLN A 225 -9.51 -13.00 -8.06
C GLN A 225 -10.39 -11.96 -8.74
N ARG A 226 -9.83 -11.30 -9.76
CA ARG A 226 -10.51 -10.30 -10.58
C ARG A 226 -11.67 -10.90 -11.40
N GLU A 227 -11.44 -11.99 -12.13
CA GLU A 227 -12.48 -12.69 -12.89
C GLU A 227 -13.60 -13.18 -11.97
N PHE A 228 -13.25 -13.80 -10.85
CA PHE A 228 -14.21 -14.28 -9.86
C PHE A 228 -15.09 -13.16 -9.30
N LEU A 229 -14.53 -11.99 -8.98
CA LEU A 229 -15.32 -10.87 -8.47
C LEU A 229 -16.18 -10.20 -9.53
N LEU A 230 -15.70 -10.14 -10.77
CA LEU A 230 -16.50 -9.69 -11.90
C LEU A 230 -17.70 -10.61 -12.09
N GLU A 231 -17.49 -11.93 -12.11
CA GLU A 231 -18.56 -12.93 -12.20
C GLU A 231 -19.55 -12.80 -11.03
N LEU A 232 -19.05 -12.65 -9.80
CA LEU A 232 -19.89 -12.59 -8.60
C LEU A 232 -20.67 -11.27 -8.50
N THR A 233 -20.05 -10.15 -8.89
CA THR A 233 -20.71 -8.85 -8.99
C THR A 233 -21.77 -8.83 -10.09
N GLN A 234 -21.48 -9.42 -11.26
CA GLN A 234 -22.44 -9.55 -12.35
C GLN A 234 -23.62 -10.45 -11.95
N ALA A 235 -23.34 -11.58 -11.29
CA ALA A 235 -24.37 -12.47 -10.76
C ALA A 235 -25.24 -11.75 -9.72
N TYR A 236 -24.65 -10.92 -8.85
CA TYR A 236 -25.39 -10.13 -7.87
C TYR A 236 -26.23 -9.00 -8.49
N ARG A 237 -25.69 -8.26 -9.47
CA ARG A 237 -26.44 -7.19 -10.17
C ARG A 237 -27.58 -7.76 -11.01
N ALA A 238 -27.40 -8.92 -11.64
CA ALA A 238 -28.48 -9.64 -12.31
C ALA A 238 -29.59 -10.11 -11.33
N ALA A 239 -29.27 -10.12 -10.03
CA ALA A 239 -30.15 -10.52 -8.94
C ALA A 239 -30.87 -9.35 -8.24
N GLU A 240 -30.61 -8.09 -8.60
CA GLU A 240 -31.28 -6.90 -8.06
C GLU A 240 -32.77 -6.85 -8.46
N THR A 241 -33.60 -7.53 -7.66
CA THR A 241 -34.97 -7.09 -7.38
C THR A 241 -35.16 -7.04 -5.86
N THR A 242 -36.20 -6.37 -5.40
CA THR A 242 -36.48 -5.91 -4.02
C THR A 242 -36.64 -6.99 -2.93
N GLU A 243 -36.11 -8.20 -3.08
CA GLU A 243 -36.28 -9.32 -2.15
C GLU A 243 -34.96 -9.78 -1.50
N THR A 244 -35.04 -10.22 -0.24
CA THR A 244 -33.88 -10.63 0.57
C THR A 244 -33.37 -12.01 0.19
N TRP A 245 -32.05 -12.14 0.02
CA TRP A 245 -31.35 -13.39 -0.25
C TRP A 245 -31.09 -14.17 1.04
N ASN A 246 -31.38 -15.47 1.07
CA ASN A 246 -31.10 -16.33 2.23
C ASN A 246 -30.24 -17.53 1.81
N MET A 247 -29.01 -17.62 2.35
CA MET A 247 -28.20 -18.82 2.18
C MET A 247 -28.67 -19.90 3.16
N VAL A 248 -29.18 -21.02 2.64
CA VAL A 248 -29.66 -22.14 3.45
C VAL A 248 -28.69 -23.30 3.30
N VAL A 249 -27.82 -23.47 4.30
CA VAL A 249 -26.94 -24.63 4.34
C VAL A 249 -27.72 -25.83 4.86
N GLY A 250 -27.69 -26.95 4.14
CA GLY A 250 -28.11 -28.25 4.67
C GLY A 250 -27.12 -28.75 5.71
N CYS A 251 -26.98 -28.03 6.82
CA CYS A 251 -26.08 -28.33 7.93
C CYS A 251 -26.86 -29.30 8.85
N ALA A 252 -26.47 -30.57 8.95
CA ALA A 252 -26.96 -31.42 10.05
C ALA A 252 -26.62 -30.72 11.38
N ASN A 253 -27.61 -30.58 12.26
CA ASN A 253 -27.64 -29.67 13.41
C ASN A 253 -26.28 -29.42 14.11
N GLY A 254 -25.91 -28.14 14.26
CA GLY A 254 -24.99 -27.68 15.31
C GLY A 254 -23.58 -27.18 14.91
N ASN A 255 -23.28 -26.94 13.62
CA ASN A 255 -21.92 -26.55 13.23
C ASN A 255 -21.71 -25.02 13.13
N THR A 256 -20.84 -24.48 13.98
CA THR A 256 -20.48 -23.04 14.09
C THR A 256 -19.78 -22.46 12.85
N LYS A 257 -19.34 -23.31 11.91
CA LYS A 257 -18.66 -22.91 10.66
C LYS A 257 -19.60 -22.33 9.59
N CYS A 258 -20.86 -22.76 9.57
CA CYS A 258 -21.90 -22.29 8.63
C CYS A 258 -22.15 -20.76 8.78
N GLY A 259 -22.05 -20.20 10.00
CA GLY A 259 -22.24 -18.76 10.25
C GLY A 259 -21.04 -17.86 9.88
N ALA A 260 -19.82 -18.40 9.86
CA ALA A 260 -18.62 -17.66 9.46
C ALA A 260 -18.58 -17.44 7.94
N LEU A 261 -19.03 -18.42 7.16
CA LEU A 261 -19.12 -18.32 5.70
C LEU A 261 -20.21 -17.33 5.27
N ILE A 262 -21.40 -17.36 5.89
CA ILE A 262 -22.48 -16.39 5.62
C ILE A 262 -22.00 -14.97 5.88
N LYS A 263 -21.29 -14.73 6.99
CA LYS A 263 -20.70 -13.42 7.29
C LYS A 263 -19.65 -13.00 6.26
N ALA A 264 -18.81 -13.92 5.80
CA ALA A 264 -17.79 -13.63 4.79
C ALA A 264 -18.40 -13.33 3.41
N LEU A 265 -19.47 -14.04 2.99
CA LEU A 265 -20.23 -13.75 1.77
C LEU A 265 -21.00 -12.42 1.86
N GLN A 266 -21.63 -12.11 3.00
CA GLN A 266 -22.29 -10.82 3.20
C GLN A 266 -21.30 -9.65 3.22
N GLN A 267 -20.11 -9.84 3.81
CA GLN A 267 -18.99 -8.88 3.73
C GLN A 267 -18.44 -8.73 2.31
N LEU A 268 -18.53 -9.77 1.49
CA LEU A 268 -18.09 -9.79 0.09
C LEU A 268 -19.12 -9.12 -0.85
N MET A 269 -20.39 -9.08 -0.47
CA MET A 269 -21.51 -8.55 -1.26
C MET A 269 -22.06 -7.20 -0.74
N GLU A 270 -21.39 -6.57 0.24
CA GLU A 270 -21.83 -5.31 0.88
C GLU A 270 -23.26 -5.38 1.47
N LEU A 271 -23.76 -6.57 1.77
CA LEU A 271 -25.04 -6.73 2.47
C LEU A 271 -24.88 -6.29 3.94
N PRO A 272 -25.89 -5.68 4.57
CA PRO A 272 -25.75 -5.09 5.90
C PRO A 272 -25.43 -6.16 6.95
N VAL A 273 -24.15 -6.25 7.33
CA VAL A 273 -23.68 -7.13 8.40
C VAL A 273 -23.75 -6.37 9.73
N HIS A 274 -24.54 -6.88 10.68
CA HIS A 274 -24.52 -6.43 12.09
C HIS A 274 -23.09 -6.59 12.69
N PRO A 275 -22.69 -5.73 13.65
CA PRO A 275 -21.39 -5.13 13.74
C PRO A 275 -20.47 -6.02 14.60
N GLN A 276 -19.56 -6.74 13.96
CA GLN A 276 -18.32 -7.15 14.63
C GLN A 276 -17.21 -6.26 14.11
N GLN A 277 -16.94 -5.19 14.88
CA GLN A 277 -15.77 -4.29 14.79
C GLN A 277 -15.07 -4.28 13.43
N CYS A 278 -15.78 -3.83 12.39
CA CYS A 278 -15.10 -3.30 11.21
C CYS A 278 -14.29 -2.10 11.69
N ASP A 279 -13.01 -2.05 11.31
CA ASP A 279 -12.11 -0.92 11.51
C ASP A 279 -12.76 0.34 10.89
N SER A 280 -13.55 1.06 11.69
CA SER A 280 -14.52 2.08 11.26
C SER A 280 -14.00 3.50 11.50
N GLY A 281 -12.73 3.63 11.84
CA GLY A 281 -12.10 4.91 12.06
C GLY A 281 -11.64 5.55 10.75
N PRO A 282 -11.44 6.88 10.75
CA PRO A 282 -10.88 7.56 9.59
C PRO A 282 -9.50 6.99 9.25
N ARG A 283 -9.16 7.03 7.96
CA ARG A 283 -7.82 6.71 7.44
C ARG A 283 -7.20 7.96 6.86
N LYS A 284 -5.89 8.08 7.04
CA LYS A 284 -5.07 9.12 6.43
C LYS A 284 -3.85 8.50 5.79
N ALA A 285 -3.48 9.00 4.62
CA ALA A 285 -2.21 8.70 3.98
C ALA A 285 -1.53 9.97 3.50
N VAL A 286 -0.22 9.93 3.38
CA VAL A 286 0.61 11.04 2.89
C VAL A 286 1.56 10.51 1.82
N CYS A 287 1.67 11.26 0.73
CA CYS A 287 2.64 11.04 -0.32
C CYS A 287 3.55 12.27 -0.43
N LEU A 288 4.84 12.06 -0.18
CA LEU A 288 5.86 13.07 -0.42
C LEU A 288 6.38 12.90 -1.85
N LEU A 289 5.97 13.82 -2.72
CA LEU A 289 6.37 13.85 -4.12
C LEU A 289 7.74 14.49 -4.25
N VAL A 290 8.64 13.77 -4.91
CA VAL A 290 9.96 14.26 -5.29
C VAL A 290 10.21 13.98 -6.75
N CYS A 291 11.02 14.81 -7.39
CA CYS A 291 11.48 14.53 -8.74
C CYS A 291 12.90 13.95 -8.75
N PRO A 292 13.11 12.80 -9.42
CA PRO A 292 14.44 12.22 -9.58
C PRO A 292 15.38 13.07 -10.46
N LYS A 293 14.83 13.84 -11.41
CA LYS A 293 15.58 14.52 -12.49
C LYS A 293 15.63 16.05 -12.35
N GLN A 294 14.64 16.67 -11.73
CA GLN A 294 14.55 18.11 -11.48
C GLN A 294 14.57 18.37 -9.97
N LYS A 295 15.61 19.04 -9.46
CA LYS A 295 15.81 19.17 -8.01
C LYS A 295 14.76 20.02 -7.28
N ASP A 296 13.92 20.74 -8.02
CA ASP A 296 13.04 21.77 -7.48
C ASP A 296 11.56 21.36 -7.45
N THR A 297 11.17 20.29 -8.15
CA THR A 297 9.79 19.80 -8.13
C THR A 297 9.55 18.94 -6.90
N LYS A 298 8.64 19.41 -6.04
CA LYS A 298 8.34 18.78 -4.76
C LYS A 298 6.96 19.14 -4.26
N GLY A 299 6.36 18.26 -3.49
CA GLY A 299 5.09 18.55 -2.84
C GLY A 299 4.66 17.48 -1.86
N THR A 300 3.66 17.80 -1.06
CA THR A 300 3.06 16.85 -0.12
C THR A 300 1.59 16.75 -0.46
N ILE A 301 1.12 15.53 -0.73
CA ILE A 301 -0.29 15.21 -0.94
C ILE A 301 -0.78 14.36 0.22
N THR A 302 -1.93 14.72 0.76
CA THR A 302 -2.64 14.02 1.82
C THR A 302 -3.93 13.42 1.27
N PHE A 303 -4.16 12.16 1.62
CA PHE A 303 -5.40 11.44 1.37
C PHE A 303 -6.13 11.25 2.70
N LYS A 304 -7.45 11.44 2.71
CA LYS A 304 -8.30 11.16 3.86
C LYS A 304 -9.56 10.44 3.44
N GLN A 305 -9.97 9.45 4.23
CA GLN A 305 -11.21 8.71 4.03
C GLN A 305 -11.85 8.44 5.39
N GLU A 306 -13.07 8.92 5.61
CA GLU A 306 -13.70 8.87 6.95
C GLU A 306 -14.19 7.45 7.28
N THR A 307 -14.84 6.80 6.32
CA THR A 307 -15.27 5.41 6.42
C THR A 307 -15.04 4.70 5.08
N ARG A 308 -15.13 3.37 5.08
CA ARG A 308 -14.91 2.54 3.89
C ARG A 308 -15.74 2.97 2.67
N ASP A 309 -16.95 3.47 2.91
CA ASP A 309 -17.93 3.78 1.86
C ASP A 309 -17.91 5.27 1.46
N THR A 310 -17.05 6.07 2.08
CA THR A 310 -16.88 7.48 1.73
C THR A 310 -15.79 7.67 0.68
N SER A 311 -15.97 8.69 -0.16
CA SER A 311 -14.95 9.10 -1.12
C SER A 311 -13.66 9.56 -0.43
N VAL A 312 -12.52 9.34 -1.09
CA VAL A 312 -11.24 9.83 -0.62
C VAL A 312 -11.07 11.31 -0.99
N THR A 313 -10.78 12.15 0.01
CA THR A 313 -10.37 13.54 -0.20
C THR A 313 -8.87 13.60 -0.41
N ILE A 314 -8.42 14.29 -1.46
CA ILE A 314 -7.02 14.43 -1.88
C ILE A 314 -6.67 15.90 -1.84
N SER A 315 -5.71 16.28 -0.99
CA SER A 315 -5.35 17.68 -0.79
C SER A 315 -3.86 17.87 -0.61
N GLY A 316 -3.33 19.01 -1.03
CA GLY A 316 -1.92 19.30 -0.83
C GLY A 316 -1.41 20.40 -1.73
N ASN A 317 -0.09 20.53 -1.78
CA ASN A 317 0.54 21.49 -2.67
C ASN A 317 1.80 20.94 -3.31
N LEU A 318 2.09 21.42 -4.51
CA LEU A 318 3.30 21.10 -5.26
C LEU A 318 3.93 22.38 -5.79
N SER A 319 5.25 22.47 -5.70
CA SER A 319 6.05 23.55 -6.25
C SER A 319 7.03 23.01 -7.29
N GLY A 320 7.54 23.89 -8.15
CA GLY A 320 8.53 23.51 -9.17
C GLY A 320 7.95 22.73 -10.35
N LEU A 321 6.63 22.76 -10.56
CA LEU A 321 6.00 22.30 -11.78
C LEU A 321 6.21 23.41 -12.83
N SER A 322 7.04 23.15 -13.83
CA SER A 322 7.34 24.12 -14.90
C SER A 322 7.18 23.45 -16.27
N GLY A 323 6.81 24.24 -17.28
CA GLY A 323 6.73 23.77 -18.66
C GLY A 323 5.33 23.39 -19.18
N SER A 324 4.30 23.31 -18.33
CA SER A 324 2.91 23.11 -18.76
C SER A 324 1.92 23.86 -17.85
N THR A 325 0.75 24.20 -18.38
CA THR A 325 -0.36 24.77 -17.60
C THR A 325 -1.09 23.70 -16.78
N GLN A 326 -1.06 22.44 -17.23
CA GLN A 326 -1.65 21.29 -16.56
C GLN A 326 -0.75 20.06 -16.64
N HIS A 327 -0.83 19.22 -15.63
CA HIS A 327 -0.07 17.98 -15.52
C HIS A 327 -1.01 16.83 -15.17
N GLY A 328 -0.87 15.70 -15.86
CA GLY A 328 -1.53 14.45 -15.51
C GLY A 328 -1.15 14.03 -14.09
N PHE A 329 -2.12 13.49 -13.37
CA PHE A 329 -2.02 13.16 -11.95
C PHE A 329 -2.68 11.79 -11.74
N THR A 330 -1.86 10.79 -11.43
CA THR A 330 -2.29 9.38 -11.52
C THR A 330 -1.68 8.56 -10.39
N ILE A 331 -2.36 7.50 -9.98
CA ILE A 331 -1.81 6.49 -9.09
C ILE A 331 -1.38 5.30 -9.95
N HIS A 332 -0.15 4.87 -9.77
CA HIS A 332 0.48 3.78 -10.51
C HIS A 332 0.42 2.47 -9.73
N GLU A 333 0.62 1.34 -10.40
CA GLU A 333 0.47 0.01 -9.81
C GLU A 333 1.45 -0.23 -8.65
N PHE A 334 2.71 0.20 -8.78
CA PHE A 334 3.74 -0.11 -7.80
C PHE A 334 4.32 1.16 -7.15
N GLY A 335 4.71 1.03 -5.89
CA GLY A 335 5.46 2.03 -5.12
C GLY A 335 6.97 1.81 -5.19
N ASP A 336 7.46 1.14 -6.22
CA ASP A 336 8.89 0.86 -6.39
C ASP A 336 9.61 2.09 -6.93
N LEU A 337 10.32 2.80 -6.05
CA LEU A 337 11.13 3.98 -6.40
C LEU A 337 12.61 3.64 -6.66
N SER A 338 12.97 2.37 -6.79
CA SER A 338 14.38 1.95 -6.91
C SER A 338 14.98 2.23 -8.28
N GLY A 339 14.13 2.24 -9.31
CA GLY A 339 14.47 2.69 -10.65
C GLY A 339 13.92 4.09 -10.94
N ASP A 340 13.93 4.42 -12.23
CA ASP A 340 13.21 5.58 -12.77
C ASP A 340 11.68 5.31 -12.73
N TYR A 341 10.90 6.07 -13.51
CA TYR A 341 9.46 5.87 -13.67
C TYR A 341 9.03 4.45 -14.11
N GLU A 342 9.91 3.65 -14.71
CA GLU A 342 9.54 2.32 -15.23
C GLU A 342 9.17 1.32 -14.13
N THR A 343 9.72 1.48 -12.92
CA THR A 343 9.48 0.54 -11.81
C THR A 343 8.10 0.70 -11.16
N VAL A 344 7.45 1.86 -11.33
CA VAL A 344 6.06 2.06 -10.87
C VAL A 344 5.01 1.47 -11.83
N ARG A 345 5.42 1.06 -13.04
CA ARG A 345 4.60 0.44 -14.10
C ARG A 345 3.43 1.32 -14.56
N GLY A 346 2.32 0.73 -15.01
CA GLY A 346 1.17 1.44 -15.55
C GLY A 346 0.32 2.11 -14.47
N HIS A 347 -0.75 2.76 -14.89
CA HIS A 347 -1.76 3.27 -13.97
C HIS A 347 -2.38 2.10 -13.20
N PHE A 348 -2.75 2.34 -11.95
CA PHE A 348 -3.40 1.35 -11.12
C PHE A 348 -4.77 0.96 -11.69
N ASN A 349 -4.86 -0.25 -12.24
CA ASN A 349 -5.99 -0.70 -13.05
C ASN A 349 -6.45 -2.13 -12.70
N PRO A 350 -6.90 -2.38 -11.46
CA PRO A 350 -7.31 -3.71 -11.01
C PRO A 350 -8.56 -4.22 -11.75
N THR A 351 -9.28 -3.35 -12.45
CA THR A 351 -10.50 -3.67 -13.20
C THR A 351 -10.24 -3.87 -14.70
N ASN A 352 -8.99 -3.68 -15.15
CA ASN A 352 -8.55 -3.58 -16.55
C ASN A 352 -9.58 -2.95 -17.49
N GLN A 353 -9.87 -1.70 -17.17
CA GLN A 353 -10.55 -0.76 -18.04
C GLN A 353 -9.53 -0.06 -18.93
N VAL A 354 -10.00 0.66 -19.94
CA VAL A 354 -9.18 1.67 -20.61
C VAL A 354 -9.08 2.92 -19.73
N HIS A 355 -8.05 3.74 -19.99
CA HIS A 355 -7.88 5.03 -19.33
C HIS A 355 -9.05 5.97 -19.62
N GLY A 356 -9.39 6.81 -18.64
CA GLY A 356 -10.41 7.84 -18.76
C GLY A 356 -10.25 8.96 -17.74
N GLY A 357 -11.14 9.96 -17.80
CA GLY A 357 -11.19 11.04 -16.82
C GLY A 357 -11.79 10.60 -15.48
N PRO A 358 -11.60 11.38 -14.41
CA PRO A 358 -12.06 11.00 -13.07
C PRO A 358 -13.58 10.90 -12.92
N GLU A 359 -14.37 11.51 -13.80
CA GLU A 359 -15.83 11.40 -13.78
C GLU A 359 -16.37 10.32 -14.73
N ASP A 360 -15.50 9.69 -15.51
CA ASP A 360 -15.90 8.66 -16.47
C ASP A 360 -16.16 7.32 -15.74
N ILE A 361 -17.16 6.57 -16.19
CA ILE A 361 -17.50 5.24 -15.65
C ILE A 361 -16.41 4.22 -16.02
N VAL A 362 -15.88 4.33 -17.24
CA VAL A 362 -14.81 3.50 -17.77
C VAL A 362 -13.51 4.30 -17.64
N ARG A 363 -12.69 3.87 -16.69
CA ARG A 363 -11.42 4.51 -16.33
C ARG A 363 -10.59 3.54 -15.50
N HIS A 364 -9.30 3.79 -15.38
CA HIS A 364 -8.51 3.13 -14.35
C HIS A 364 -8.89 3.65 -12.95
N VAL A 365 -8.66 2.82 -11.94
CA VAL A 365 -8.83 3.24 -10.53
C VAL A 365 -7.91 4.41 -10.21
N GLY A 366 -6.67 4.36 -10.70
CA GLY A 366 -5.66 5.38 -10.48
C GLY A 366 -5.81 6.70 -11.26
N ASP A 367 -6.79 6.84 -12.15
CA ASP A 367 -6.93 8.06 -12.98
C ASP A 367 -7.50 9.24 -12.17
N LEU A 368 -6.67 10.21 -11.77
CA LEU A 368 -7.13 11.40 -10.99
C LEU A 368 -7.25 12.67 -11.86
N GLY A 369 -7.05 12.52 -13.17
CA GLY A 369 -7.09 13.57 -14.18
C GLY A 369 -5.91 14.53 -14.08
N ASN A 370 -6.18 15.83 -14.13
CA ASN A 370 -5.13 16.86 -14.17
C ASN A 370 -5.05 17.68 -12.88
N ILE A 371 -3.85 18.19 -12.58
CA ILE A 371 -3.61 19.30 -11.66
C ILE A 371 -3.05 20.49 -12.44
N ASP A 372 -3.23 21.71 -11.91
CA ASP A 372 -2.62 22.89 -12.51
C ASP A 372 -1.11 22.91 -12.28
N GLY A 373 -0.34 23.49 -13.20
CA GLY A 373 1.12 23.65 -13.07
C GLY A 373 1.54 24.68 -12.02
N GLY A 374 0.60 25.45 -11.45
CA GLY A 374 0.92 26.59 -10.59
C GLY A 374 1.75 27.65 -11.35
N SER A 375 2.61 28.36 -10.63
CA SER A 375 3.58 29.30 -11.22
C SER A 375 4.84 29.39 -10.36
N THR A 376 5.88 30.07 -10.84
CA THR A 376 7.16 30.24 -10.12
C THR A 376 7.00 30.72 -8.67
N ASN A 377 5.98 31.54 -8.39
CA ASN A 377 5.73 32.10 -7.06
C ASN A 377 4.55 31.46 -6.32
N PHE A 378 3.77 30.61 -6.99
CA PHE A 378 2.56 30.03 -6.41
C PHE A 378 2.53 28.51 -6.65
N PRO A 379 2.57 27.68 -5.59
CA PRO A 379 2.47 26.25 -5.76
C PRO A 379 1.11 25.86 -6.37
N SER A 380 1.09 24.75 -7.10
CA SER A 380 -0.15 24.08 -7.46
C SER A 380 -0.86 23.63 -6.20
N ILE A 381 -2.14 24.01 -6.06
CA ILE A 381 -2.99 23.60 -4.94
C ILE A 381 -3.87 22.46 -5.42
N VAL A 382 -3.73 21.30 -4.77
CA VAL A 382 -4.56 20.13 -5.04
C VAL A 382 -5.69 20.12 -4.02
N ASN A 383 -6.92 20.04 -4.52
CA ASN A 383 -8.12 19.79 -3.73
C ASN A 383 -9.12 19.02 -4.59
N LYS A 384 -9.18 17.71 -4.40
CA LYS A 384 -9.98 16.77 -5.20
C LYS A 384 -10.69 15.78 -4.28
N THR A 385 -11.73 15.18 -4.81
CA THR A 385 -12.39 14.02 -4.19
C THR A 385 -12.46 12.90 -5.23
N ASN A 386 -12.31 11.65 -4.82
CA ASN A 386 -12.41 10.51 -5.71
C ASN A 386 -13.16 9.36 -5.01
N GLY A 387 -14.23 8.88 -5.64
CA GLY A 387 -15.07 7.81 -5.10
C GLY A 387 -14.62 6.38 -5.46
N LEU A 388 -13.57 6.23 -6.27
CA LEU A 388 -13.12 4.93 -6.76
C LEU A 388 -11.93 4.39 -5.95
N ILE A 389 -10.93 5.23 -5.66
CA ILE A 389 -9.79 4.84 -4.82
C ILE A 389 -10.20 4.63 -3.35
N SER A 390 -9.43 3.84 -2.61
CA SER A 390 -9.66 3.61 -1.18
C SER A 390 -8.35 3.57 -0.39
N LEU A 391 -8.42 3.96 0.88
CA LEU A 391 -7.37 3.81 1.90
C LEU A 391 -7.62 2.61 2.81
N PHE A 392 -8.78 1.96 2.69
CA PHE A 392 -9.07 0.70 3.36
C PHE A 392 -8.64 -0.48 2.49
N ASP A 393 -8.41 -1.62 3.12
CA ASP A 393 -8.05 -2.84 2.41
C ASP A 393 -9.11 -3.22 1.37
N GLY A 394 -8.68 -3.49 0.14
CA GLY A 394 -9.55 -3.63 -1.01
C GLY A 394 -8.81 -3.65 -2.33
N PHE A 395 -9.54 -4.06 -3.37
CA PHE A 395 -9.09 -4.00 -4.75
C PHE A 395 -8.68 -2.61 -5.19
N ASN A 396 -9.29 -1.58 -4.60
CA ASN A 396 -9.00 -0.19 -4.91
C ASN A 396 -8.05 0.47 -3.89
N ASN A 397 -7.41 -0.33 -3.01
CA ASN A 397 -6.47 0.18 -2.03
C ASN A 397 -5.23 0.78 -2.71
N VAL A 398 -4.91 2.02 -2.35
CA VAL A 398 -3.77 2.76 -2.90
C VAL A 398 -2.57 2.86 -1.96
N ILE A 399 -2.67 2.34 -0.74
CA ILE A 399 -1.55 2.32 0.22
C ILE A 399 -0.37 1.50 -0.35
N GLY A 400 0.83 2.08 -0.31
CA GLY A 400 2.05 1.48 -0.84
C GLY A 400 2.20 1.56 -2.36
N ARG A 401 1.26 2.19 -3.07
CA ARG A 401 1.38 2.49 -4.51
C ARG A 401 2.03 3.86 -4.72
N ALA A 402 2.46 4.15 -5.95
CA ALA A 402 3.03 5.45 -6.28
C ALA A 402 1.96 6.44 -6.76
N LEU A 403 1.99 7.67 -6.26
CA LEU A 403 1.35 8.81 -6.89
C LEU A 403 2.36 9.44 -7.85
N VAL A 404 1.92 9.75 -9.07
CA VAL A 404 2.74 10.28 -10.15
C VAL A 404 2.14 11.58 -10.69
N VAL A 405 3.02 12.56 -10.92
CA VAL A 405 2.73 13.78 -11.67
C VAL A 405 3.47 13.68 -13.00
N HIS A 406 2.76 13.87 -14.09
CA HIS A 406 3.26 13.70 -15.44
C HIS A 406 3.73 15.01 -16.08
N GLN A 407 4.53 14.90 -17.13
CA GLN A 407 5.11 16.03 -17.85
C GLN A 407 4.06 16.90 -18.55
N PHE A 408 3.05 16.26 -19.15
CA PHE A 408 2.03 16.91 -19.94
C PHE A 408 0.65 16.75 -19.31
N ARG A 409 -0.30 17.51 -19.87
CA ARG A 409 -1.72 17.35 -19.59
C ARG A 409 -2.17 15.96 -20.01
N ASP A 410 -2.91 15.32 -19.13
CA ASP A 410 -3.69 14.12 -19.40
C ASP A 410 -4.91 14.51 -20.27
N ASP A 411 -5.04 13.89 -21.44
CA ASP A 411 -6.14 14.08 -22.39
C ASP A 411 -7.45 13.36 -22.00
N LEU A 412 -7.41 12.56 -20.94
CA LEU A 412 -8.51 11.85 -20.29
C LEU A 412 -9.12 10.76 -21.18
N GLY A 413 -8.31 10.11 -22.02
CA GLY A 413 -8.76 9.04 -22.92
C GLY A 413 -9.44 9.55 -24.18
N ARG A 414 -9.26 10.83 -24.53
CA ARG A 414 -9.97 11.52 -25.63
C ARG A 414 -9.10 11.87 -26.84
N GLY A 415 -7.87 11.35 -26.88
CA GLY A 415 -7.01 11.42 -28.06
C GLY A 415 -7.60 10.62 -29.22
N VAL A 416 -7.37 11.10 -30.44
CA VAL A 416 -7.92 10.52 -31.69
C VAL A 416 -6.82 10.32 -32.72
N GLY A 417 -7.09 9.50 -33.74
CA GLY A 417 -6.10 9.21 -34.78
C GLY A 417 -4.88 8.50 -34.21
N ASP A 418 -3.69 8.97 -34.56
CA ASP A 418 -2.42 8.37 -34.13
C ASP A 418 -2.23 8.41 -32.60
N ASP A 419 -2.89 9.35 -31.90
CA ASP A 419 -2.80 9.52 -30.45
C ASP A 419 -3.75 8.59 -29.66
N GLN A 420 -4.68 7.88 -30.33
CA GLN A 420 -5.75 7.15 -29.67
C GLN A 420 -5.24 6.01 -28.78
N SER A 421 -4.26 5.24 -29.27
CA SER A 421 -3.77 4.07 -28.53
C SER A 421 -3.10 4.45 -27.22
N GLU A 422 -2.32 5.54 -27.22
CA GLU A 422 -1.63 5.99 -26.01
C GLU A 422 -2.58 6.79 -25.11
N SER A 423 -3.55 7.52 -25.68
CA SER A 423 -4.63 8.15 -24.94
C SER A 423 -5.39 7.14 -24.08
N GLN A 424 -5.82 6.02 -24.66
CA GLN A 424 -6.54 4.95 -23.95
C GLN A 424 -5.69 4.20 -22.90
N ARG A 425 -4.38 4.46 -22.84
CA ARG A 425 -3.46 3.80 -21.91
C ARG A 425 -2.96 4.73 -20.81
N THR A 426 -2.64 5.99 -21.13
CA THR A 426 -1.96 6.92 -20.23
C THR A 426 -2.49 8.36 -20.31
N GLY A 427 -3.47 8.61 -21.18
CA GLY A 427 -3.95 9.96 -21.44
C GLY A 427 -2.92 10.85 -22.15
N ASN A 428 -1.94 10.28 -22.85
CA ASN A 428 -0.84 11.01 -23.49
C ASN A 428 -0.07 11.95 -22.54
N ALA A 429 -0.06 11.66 -21.23
CA ALA A 429 0.50 12.55 -20.23
C ALA A 429 2.04 12.63 -20.23
N GLY A 430 2.71 11.74 -20.97
CA GLY A 430 4.18 11.69 -21.04
C GLY A 430 4.83 11.12 -19.77
N GLY A 431 6.14 11.37 -19.60
CA GLY A 431 6.91 10.82 -18.50
C GLY A 431 6.60 11.45 -17.14
N ALA A 432 7.02 10.78 -16.05
CA ALA A 432 6.87 11.32 -14.70
C ALA A 432 7.87 12.45 -14.40
N ILE A 433 7.36 13.54 -13.85
CA ILE A 433 8.13 14.69 -13.35
C ILE A 433 8.11 14.80 -11.83
N ALA A 434 7.27 14.06 -11.12
CA ALA A 434 7.37 13.86 -9.68
C ALA A 434 6.65 12.57 -9.29
N LEU A 435 7.17 11.86 -8.30
CA LEU A 435 6.55 10.65 -7.77
C LEU A 435 6.89 10.43 -6.30
N GLY A 436 6.08 9.61 -5.65
CA GLY A 436 6.26 9.23 -4.25
C GLY A 436 5.32 8.09 -3.88
N VAL A 437 5.68 7.33 -2.85
CA VAL A 437 4.82 6.25 -2.32
C VAL A 437 3.75 6.84 -1.40
N ILE A 438 2.52 6.36 -1.52
CA ILE A 438 1.41 6.69 -0.64
C ILE A 438 1.57 5.89 0.66
N GLY A 439 2.04 6.56 1.71
CA GLY A 439 2.29 5.98 3.03
C GLY A 439 1.15 6.21 4.02
N ILE A 440 0.94 5.27 4.93
CA ILE A 440 -0.01 5.39 6.05
C ILE A 440 0.43 6.57 6.93
N ALA A 441 -0.51 7.40 7.35
CA ALA A 441 -0.24 8.56 8.19
C ALA A 441 -1.17 8.62 9.40
N ASP A 442 -0.73 9.31 10.45
CA ASP A 442 -1.53 9.51 11.65
C ASP A 442 -2.73 10.44 11.37
N VAL A 443 -3.93 9.94 11.66
CA VAL A 443 -5.21 10.65 11.56
C VAL A 443 -5.27 11.84 12.53
N GLY A 444 -4.62 11.72 13.70
CA GLY A 444 -4.53 12.77 14.72
C GLY A 444 -3.48 13.85 14.45
N ALA A 445 -2.56 13.61 13.51
CA ALA A 445 -1.58 14.61 13.11
C ALA A 445 -2.26 15.69 12.23
N SER A 446 -2.74 16.75 12.86
CA SER A 446 -2.94 18.02 12.15
C SER A 446 -1.57 18.52 11.69
N LEU A 447 -1.50 19.18 10.52
CA LEU A 447 -0.31 19.91 10.09
C LEU A 447 -0.01 20.96 11.16
N ALA A 448 0.82 20.60 12.15
CA ALA A 448 1.36 21.57 13.08
C ALA A 448 2.17 22.54 12.21
N ILE A 449 1.65 23.74 12.03
CA ILE A 449 2.42 24.87 11.52
C ILE A 449 3.64 24.93 12.43
N ALA A 450 4.80 24.58 11.89
CA ALA A 450 6.05 24.59 12.64
C ALA A 450 6.19 25.98 13.31
N PRO A 451 6.59 26.05 14.60
CA PRO A 451 6.88 27.33 15.22
C PRO A 451 7.88 28.08 14.35
N LYS A 452 7.57 29.35 14.03
CA LYS A 452 8.43 30.25 13.26
C LYS A 452 9.85 30.20 13.84
N GLY A 453 10.77 29.51 13.16
CA GLY A 453 12.16 29.39 13.62
C GLY A 453 12.92 28.15 13.15
N ALA A 454 12.26 27.10 12.65
CA ALA A 454 12.93 25.89 12.17
C ALA A 454 12.54 25.52 10.72
N PHE A 455 12.68 26.46 9.78
CA PHE A 455 12.66 26.12 8.36
C PHE A 455 14.02 25.55 7.95
N SER A 456 14.14 24.24 7.85
CA SER A 456 15.00 23.69 6.81
C SER A 456 14.20 23.70 5.51
N THR A 457 14.58 24.57 4.58
CA THR A 457 13.97 24.72 3.25
C THR A 457 14.23 23.53 2.31
N ARG A 458 14.83 22.45 2.81
CA ARG A 458 15.42 21.39 1.99
C ARG A 458 14.57 20.14 2.03
N SER A 459 14.20 19.69 0.85
CA SER A 459 13.37 18.53 0.60
C SER A 459 14.25 17.32 0.26
N PRO A 460 13.75 16.09 0.46
CA PRO A 460 14.49 14.88 0.12
C PRO A 460 15.00 14.89 -1.31
N GLN A 461 16.23 14.41 -1.49
CA GLN A 461 16.70 13.95 -2.78
C GLN A 461 16.70 12.43 -2.77
N ILE A 462 15.65 11.83 -3.34
CA ILE A 462 15.69 10.41 -3.70
C ILE A 462 16.50 10.34 -5.00
N ARG A 463 17.71 9.75 -4.93
CA ARG A 463 18.48 9.45 -6.14
C ARG A 463 18.25 8.00 -6.51
N CYS A 464 17.67 7.78 -7.68
CA CYS A 464 17.63 6.47 -8.31
C CYS A 464 19.06 6.06 -8.68
N SER A 465 19.41 4.79 -8.47
CA SER A 465 20.75 4.30 -8.80
C SER A 465 20.99 4.42 -10.30
N PRO A 466 22.20 4.80 -10.76
CA PRO A 466 22.52 4.70 -12.17
C PRO A 466 22.44 3.22 -12.57
N ALA A 467 21.69 2.92 -13.62
CA ALA A 467 21.70 1.60 -14.24
C ALA A 467 23.15 1.18 -14.51
N VAL A 468 23.50 -0.03 -14.10
CA VAL A 468 24.73 -0.70 -14.56
C VAL A 468 24.58 -0.81 -16.08
N ARG A 469 25.32 0.01 -16.82
CA ARG A 469 25.48 -0.16 -18.25
C ARG A 469 26.58 -1.20 -18.43
N ASP A 470 26.25 -2.31 -19.07
CA ASP A 470 27.25 -3.16 -19.74
C ASP A 470 27.89 -2.39 -20.91
#